data_AF-A0A7Y5IWE6-F1
#
_entry.id   AF-A0A7Y5IWE6-F1
#
_cell.length_a   1.000
_cell.length_b   1.000
_cell.length_c   1.000
_cell.angle_alpha   90.00
_cell.angle_beta   90.00
_cell.angle_gamma   90.00
#
_symmetry.space_group_name_H-M   'P 1'
#
loop_
_entity.id
_entity.type
_entity.pdbx_description
1 polymer ?
#
loop_
_entity_poly.entity_id
_entity_poly.type
_entity_poly.pdbx_seq_one_letter_code
_entity_poly.pdbx_strand_id
1 'polypeptide(L)'
;MGPGNRPAWISVTSAGVFRVPTEGCWFDLHYHDCHEYWLIFKGSAKVLSEGQEYYVKAGDIVCTRAGDEHDVLEVYADLEAFWFEDATPPGGRTGHLHKTPSLARGHPVPHKPPPEDFPA
;
A
#
# COMPACT_ATOMS: atom_id res chain seq x y z
N MET A 1 -5.23 -3.81 12.92
CA MET A 1 -5.69 -2.87 13.96
C MET A 1 -6.63 -1.89 13.28
N GLY A 2 -7.90 -1.92 13.67
CA GLY A 2 -8.94 -1.05 13.12
C GLY A 2 -9.78 -0.46 14.25
N PRO A 3 -10.90 0.21 13.94
CA PRO A 3 -11.67 1.01 14.90
C PRO A 3 -12.09 0.26 16.19
N GLY A 4 -12.34 -1.06 16.10
CA GLY A 4 -12.79 -1.87 17.23
C GLY A 4 -11.70 -2.41 18.17
N ASN A 5 -10.41 -2.33 17.81
CA ASN A 5 -9.31 -2.87 18.62
C ASN A 5 -8.10 -1.94 18.71
N ARG A 6 -8.28 -0.66 18.40
CA ARG A 6 -7.26 0.38 18.44
C ARG A 6 -7.09 0.93 19.87
N PRO A 7 -5.90 0.86 20.49
CA PRO A 7 -5.68 1.45 21.81
C PRO A 7 -5.90 2.98 21.80
N ALA A 8 -6.46 3.52 22.88
CA ALA A 8 -6.80 4.95 22.95
C ALA A 8 -5.57 5.90 22.96
N TRP A 9 -4.39 5.39 23.28
CA TRP A 9 -3.16 6.18 23.42
C TRP A 9 -2.35 6.30 22.13
N ILE A 10 -2.73 5.60 21.06
CA ILE A 10 -2.05 5.73 19.75
C ILE A 10 -2.77 6.71 18.83
N SER A 11 -1.99 7.51 18.11
CA SER A 11 -2.47 8.48 17.13
C SER A 11 -2.76 7.88 15.76
N VAL A 12 -2.05 6.81 15.39
CA VAL A 12 -2.23 6.03 14.16
C VAL A 12 -3.70 5.65 13.95
N THR A 13 -4.22 5.88 12.76
CA THR A 13 -5.64 5.66 12.41
C THR A 13 -5.93 4.16 12.28
N SER A 14 -5.08 3.45 11.55
CA SER A 14 -5.23 2.05 11.21
C SER A 14 -3.86 1.45 10.93
N ALA A 15 -3.72 0.13 11.13
CA ALA A 15 -2.49 -0.58 10.80
C ALA A 15 -2.76 -2.05 10.53
N GLY A 16 -1.91 -2.71 9.76
CA GLY A 16 -2.10 -4.11 9.46
C GLY A 16 -0.95 -4.74 8.70
N VAL A 17 -1.26 -5.89 8.12
CA VAL A 17 -0.41 -6.56 7.14
C VAL A 17 -1.26 -6.77 5.91
N PHE A 18 -0.73 -6.43 4.74
CA PHE A 18 -1.29 -6.91 3.48
C PHE A 18 -0.37 -7.96 2.86
N ARG A 19 -0.95 -8.80 2.02
CA ARG A 19 -0.23 -9.81 1.24
C ARG A 19 -0.67 -9.75 -0.20
N VAL A 20 0.28 -9.72 -1.11
CA VAL A 20 0.04 -9.79 -2.55
C VAL A 20 0.75 -11.05 -3.07
N PRO A 21 0.06 -12.20 -3.12
CA PRO A 21 0.63 -13.42 -3.67
C PRO A 21 0.85 -13.29 -5.18
N THR A 22 1.79 -14.07 -5.70
CA THR A 22 2.11 -14.19 -7.13
C THR A 22 0.95 -14.72 -7.98
N GLU A 23 -0.07 -15.33 -7.37
CA GLU A 23 -1.25 -15.84 -8.06
C GLU A 23 -2.54 -15.25 -7.52
N GLY A 24 -3.41 -14.80 -8.44
CA GLY A 24 -4.81 -14.49 -8.14
C GLY A 24 -5.06 -13.27 -7.25
N CYS A 25 -4.05 -12.41 -7.02
CA CYS A 25 -4.23 -11.21 -6.21
C CYS A 25 -4.84 -10.04 -7.00
N TRP A 26 -5.61 -9.23 -6.28
CA TRP A 26 -6.15 -7.96 -6.75
C TRP A 26 -5.75 -6.86 -5.76
N PHE A 27 -5.45 -5.68 -6.30
CA PHE A 27 -5.15 -4.48 -5.52
C PHE A 27 -5.90 -3.29 -6.13
N ASP A 28 -6.25 -2.30 -5.32
CA ASP A 28 -6.94 -1.10 -5.77
C ASP A 28 -6.08 0.15 -5.63
N LEU A 29 -6.06 0.98 -6.68
CA LEU A 29 -5.47 2.31 -6.65
C LEU A 29 -6.31 3.22 -5.74
N HIS A 30 -5.74 3.63 -4.62
CA HIS A 30 -6.45 4.44 -3.64
C HIS A 30 -5.54 5.49 -3.00
N TYR A 31 -6.15 6.38 -2.23
CA TYR A 31 -5.47 7.38 -1.41
C TYR A 31 -6.15 7.48 -0.05
N HIS A 32 -5.50 8.19 0.88
CA HIS A 32 -6.04 8.51 2.20
C HIS A 32 -5.97 10.01 2.47
N ASP A 33 -6.82 10.50 3.37
CA ASP A 33 -6.73 11.88 3.87
C ASP A 33 -5.60 12.03 4.94
N CYS A 34 -4.76 11.01 5.13
CA CYS A 34 -3.58 11.00 6.00
C CYS A 34 -2.38 10.33 5.31
N HIS A 35 -1.19 10.42 5.92
CA HIS A 35 0.00 9.74 5.41
C HIS A 35 -0.09 8.23 5.63
N GLU A 36 0.48 7.43 4.74
CA GLU A 36 0.58 5.98 4.92
C GLU A 36 2.02 5.51 4.71
N TYR A 37 2.42 4.52 5.49
CA TYR A 37 3.74 3.91 5.42
C TYR A 37 3.61 2.41 5.24
N TRP A 38 4.32 1.85 4.25
CA TRP A 38 4.47 0.40 4.06
C TRP A 38 5.90 -0.02 4.38
N LEU A 39 6.06 -0.95 5.31
CA LEU A 39 7.32 -1.56 5.68
C LEU A 39 7.36 -2.96 5.07
N ILE A 40 8.08 -3.08 3.95
CA ILE A 40 8.15 -4.33 3.20
C ILE A 40 9.04 -5.30 3.97
N PHE A 41 8.50 -6.44 4.40
CA PHE A 41 9.27 -7.44 5.15
C PHE A 41 9.49 -8.75 4.39
N LYS A 42 8.83 -8.92 3.25
CA LYS A 42 9.03 -10.08 2.37
C LYS A 42 8.66 -9.74 0.92
N GLY A 43 9.36 -10.37 -0.01
CA GLY A 43 9.06 -10.31 -1.43
C GLY A 43 9.62 -9.08 -2.12
N SER A 44 9.11 -8.85 -3.32
CA SER A 44 9.53 -7.75 -4.18
C SER A 44 8.46 -7.42 -5.19
N ALA A 45 8.31 -6.15 -5.51
CA ALA A 45 7.25 -5.64 -6.37
C ALA A 45 7.65 -4.33 -7.03
N LYS A 46 6.81 -3.88 -7.97
CA LYS A 46 6.75 -2.49 -8.40
C LYS A 46 5.47 -1.87 -7.86
N VAL A 47 5.63 -0.75 -7.19
CA VAL A 47 4.56 0.00 -6.55
C VAL A 47 4.44 1.39 -7.16
N LEU A 48 3.25 1.98 -7.05
CA LEU A 48 3.01 3.38 -7.36
C LEU A 48 2.91 4.14 -6.04
N SER A 49 3.54 5.31 -5.95
CA SER A 49 3.25 6.30 -4.91
C SER A 49 3.65 7.69 -5.41
N GLU A 50 2.90 8.73 -5.03
CA GLU A 50 3.19 10.12 -5.41
C GLU A 50 3.36 10.32 -6.94
N GLY A 51 2.60 9.56 -7.73
CA GLY A 51 2.66 9.58 -9.20
C GLY A 51 3.95 8.98 -9.81
N GLN A 52 4.75 8.28 -9.01
CA GLN A 52 6.02 7.66 -9.42
C GLN A 52 6.02 6.16 -9.16
N GLU A 53 6.66 5.41 -10.05
CA GLU A 53 6.85 3.97 -9.89
C GLU A 53 8.16 3.69 -9.13
N TYR A 54 8.10 2.77 -8.18
CA TYR A 54 9.25 2.34 -7.38
C TYR A 54 9.35 0.82 -7.38
N TYR A 55 10.57 0.32 -7.50
CA TYR A 55 10.88 -1.06 -7.14
C TYR A 55 11.08 -1.16 -5.64
N VAL A 56 10.45 -2.15 -5.02
CA VAL A 56 10.57 -2.42 -3.59
C VAL A 56 10.93 -3.88 -3.34
N LYS A 57 11.72 -4.12 -2.31
CA LYS A 57 12.06 -5.44 -1.77
C LYS A 57 12.00 -5.43 -0.24
N ALA A 58 12.16 -6.62 0.35
CA ALA A 58 12.26 -6.75 1.80
C ALA A 58 13.33 -5.80 2.39
N GLY A 59 12.93 -5.01 3.38
CA GLY A 59 13.74 -3.97 4.01
C GLY A 59 13.38 -2.54 3.56
N ASP A 60 12.70 -2.38 2.42
CA ASP A 60 12.31 -1.06 1.92
C ASP A 60 11.09 -0.50 2.65
N ILE A 61 10.98 0.83 2.65
CA ILE A 61 9.85 1.57 3.21
C ILE A 61 9.26 2.45 2.11
N VAL A 62 7.96 2.31 1.88
CA VAL A 62 7.18 3.21 1.02
C VAL A 62 6.51 4.23 1.92
N CYS A 63 6.68 5.51 1.61
CA CYS A 63 6.05 6.62 2.32
C CYS A 63 5.12 7.34 1.34
N THR A 64 3.81 7.28 1.56
CA THR A 64 2.83 7.97 0.72
C THR A 64 2.26 9.17 1.46
N ARG A 65 2.26 10.34 0.81
CA ARG A 65 1.66 11.55 1.39
C ARG A 65 0.14 11.49 1.35
N ALA A 66 -0.50 12.25 2.24
CA ALA A 66 -1.95 12.40 2.24
C ALA A 66 -2.42 12.96 0.88
N GLY A 67 -3.47 12.36 0.33
CA GLY A 67 -4.03 12.69 -0.98
C GLY A 67 -3.30 12.09 -2.18
N ASP A 68 -2.10 11.55 -2.01
CA ASP A 68 -1.36 10.88 -3.08
C ASP A 68 -1.85 9.42 -3.23
N GLU A 69 -2.11 9.02 -4.47
CA GLU A 69 -2.53 7.66 -4.79
C GLU A 69 -1.34 6.69 -4.70
N HIS A 70 -1.61 5.45 -4.30
CA HIS A 70 -0.64 4.38 -4.25
C HIS A 70 -1.25 3.03 -4.60
N ASP A 71 -0.40 2.11 -5.06
CA ASP A 71 -0.82 0.85 -5.67
C ASP A 71 0.30 -0.20 -5.69
N VAL A 72 -0.06 -1.47 -5.92
CA VAL A 72 0.88 -2.55 -6.28
C VAL A 72 0.64 -2.92 -7.74
N LEU A 73 1.54 -2.50 -8.62
CA LEU A 73 1.38 -2.62 -10.07
C LEU A 73 1.74 -4.01 -10.61
N GLU A 74 2.74 -4.66 -10.01
CA GLU A 74 3.20 -6.00 -10.34
C GLU A 74 4.07 -6.56 -9.21
N VAL A 75 4.09 -7.89 -9.07
CA VAL A 75 4.94 -8.59 -8.10
C VAL A 75 5.97 -9.46 -8.80
N TYR A 76 7.14 -9.59 -8.18
CA TYR A 76 8.23 -10.46 -8.65
C TYR A 76 8.49 -11.64 -7.71
N ALA A 77 7.96 -11.55 -6.49
CA ALA A 77 7.85 -12.60 -5.49
C ALA A 77 6.69 -12.23 -4.55
N ASP A 78 6.13 -13.19 -3.80
CA ASP A 78 5.04 -12.93 -2.85
C ASP A 78 5.40 -11.77 -1.91
N LEU A 79 4.66 -10.66 -2.04
CA LEU A 79 4.90 -9.44 -1.29
C LEU A 79 4.13 -9.47 0.02
N GLU A 80 4.81 -9.18 1.13
CA GLU A 80 4.17 -8.93 2.42
C GLU A 80 4.75 -7.66 3.05
N ALA A 81 3.85 -6.82 3.56
CA ALA A 81 4.22 -5.55 4.18
C ALA A 81 3.39 -5.29 5.43
N PHE A 82 4.03 -4.74 6.46
CA PHE A 82 3.30 -4.05 7.51
C PHE A 82 2.94 -2.68 7.01
N TRP A 83 1.76 -2.19 7.32
CA TRP A 83 1.36 -0.84 6.97
C TRP A 83 0.72 -0.14 8.14
N PHE A 84 0.81 1.18 8.15
CA PHE A 84 0.03 2.01 9.05
C PHE A 84 -0.32 3.36 8.42
N GLU A 85 -1.54 3.79 8.69
CA GLU A 85 -2.08 5.10 8.36
C GLU A 85 -1.83 6.04 9.55
N ASP A 86 -1.17 7.16 9.33
CA ASP A 86 -0.95 8.18 10.36
C ASP A 86 -2.29 8.75 10.89
N ALA A 87 -2.23 9.66 11.87
CA ALA A 87 -3.41 10.30 12.41
C ALA A 87 -4.22 11.01 11.32
N THR A 88 -5.46 10.59 11.13
CA THR A 88 -6.40 11.26 10.22
C THR A 88 -6.75 12.63 10.81
N PRO A 89 -6.62 13.73 10.05
CA PRO A 89 -6.91 15.06 10.55
C PRO A 89 -8.41 15.20 10.91
N PRO A 90 -8.78 16.15 11.80
CA PRO A 90 -10.17 16.41 12.11
C PRO A 90 -11.01 16.66 10.83
N GLY A 91 -12.07 15.88 10.66
CA GLY A 91 -12.93 15.93 9.47
C GLY A 91 -12.43 15.16 8.25
N GLY A 92 -11.26 14.53 8.32
CA GLY A 92 -10.76 13.63 7.29
C GLY A 92 -11.52 12.30 7.25
N ARG A 93 -11.47 11.65 6.09
CA ARG A 93 -12.11 10.35 5.85
C ARG A 93 -11.10 9.22 6.04
N THR A 94 -11.58 8.08 6.52
CA THR A 94 -10.76 6.88 6.78
C THR A 94 -11.08 5.76 5.80
N GLY A 95 -10.13 4.83 5.62
CA GLY A 95 -10.24 3.73 4.67
C GLY A 95 -9.91 4.17 3.24
N HIS A 96 -9.95 3.21 2.30
CA HIS A 96 -9.53 3.47 0.92
C HIS A 96 -10.46 4.49 0.25
N LEU A 97 -9.88 5.60 -0.21
CA LEU A 97 -10.58 6.61 -1.01
C LEU A 97 -10.17 6.48 -2.46
N HIS A 98 -11.13 6.69 -3.37
CA HIS A 98 -10.92 6.50 -4.80
C HIS A 98 -11.32 7.75 -5.57
N LYS A 99 -10.53 8.14 -6.58
CA LYS A 99 -10.88 9.26 -7.46
C LYS A 99 -12.08 8.95 -8.35
N THR A 100 -12.31 7.67 -8.66
CA THR A 100 -13.47 7.21 -9.43
C THR A 100 -13.98 5.87 -8.88
N PRO A 101 -15.29 5.55 -9.05
CA PRO A 101 -15.83 4.26 -8.62
C PRO A 101 -15.20 3.04 -9.32
N SER A 102 -14.58 3.24 -10.50
CA SER A 102 -13.90 2.15 -11.20
C SER A 102 -12.61 1.71 -10.51
N LEU A 103 -11.90 2.62 -9.87
CA LEU A 103 -10.65 2.31 -9.16
C LEU A 103 -10.93 1.46 -7.91
N ALA A 104 -12.07 1.67 -7.25
CA ALA A 104 -12.51 0.87 -6.11
C ALA A 104 -12.74 -0.62 -6.40
N ARG A 105 -12.83 -1.01 -7.67
CA ARG A 105 -12.93 -2.44 -8.05
C ARG A 105 -11.58 -3.16 -8.03
N GLY A 106 -10.50 -2.39 -7.98
CA GLY A 106 -9.14 -2.89 -8.15
C GLY A 106 -8.86 -3.46 -9.53
N HIS A 107 -7.66 -3.99 -9.66
CA HIS A 107 -7.16 -4.67 -10.84
C HIS A 107 -6.36 -5.91 -10.43
N PRO A 108 -6.23 -6.91 -11.33
CA PRO A 108 -5.31 -8.02 -11.10
C PRO A 108 -3.87 -7.50 -11.01
N VAL A 109 -3.10 -8.02 -10.05
CA VAL A 109 -1.66 -7.74 -9.94
C VAL A 109 -0.89 -8.86 -10.64
N PRO A 110 -0.24 -8.59 -11.79
CA PRO A 110 0.49 -9.61 -12.52
C PRO A 110 1.78 -10.01 -11.80
N HIS A 111 2.10 -11.31 -11.82
CA HIS A 111 3.41 -11.82 -11.50
C HIS A 111 4.31 -11.80 -12.74
N LYS A 112 5.51 -11.23 -12.60
CA LYS A 112 6.51 -11.14 -13.65
C LYS A 112 7.89 -11.54 -13.11
N PRO A 113 8.84 -11.93 -13.96
CA PRO A 113 10.24 -11.98 -13.54
C PRO A 113 10.72 -10.56 -13.16
N PRO A 114 11.66 -10.41 -12.20
CA PRO A 114 12.30 -9.13 -11.94
C PRO A 114 12.94 -8.57 -13.22
N PRO A 115 12.78 -7.26 -13.50
CA PRO A 115 13.43 -6.63 -14.65
C PRO A 115 14.94 -6.51 -14.44
N GLU A 116 15.69 -6.29 -15.52
CA GLU A 116 17.16 -6.20 -15.49
C GLU A 116 17.68 -5.02 -14.64
N ASP A 117 16.87 -3.97 -14.51
CA ASP A 117 17.16 -2.77 -13.70
C ASP A 117 16.67 -2.88 -12.25
N PHE A 118 16.15 -4.04 -11.83
CA PHE A 118 15.71 -4.23 -10.45
C PHE A 118 16.91 -4.12 -9.50
N PRO A 119 16.83 -3.29 -8.44
CA PRO A 119 17.96 -3.06 -7.56
C PRO A 119 18.32 -4.32 -6.75
N ALA A 120 19.60 -4.69 -6.82
CA ALA A 120 20.20 -5.79 -6.06
C ALA A 120 19.90 -5.73 -4.56
#